data_AF-A0A1F0PH97-F1
#
_entry.id   AF-A0A1F0PH97-F1
#
_cell.length_a   1.000
_cell.length_b   1.000
_cell.length_c   1.000
_cell.angle_alpha   90.00
_cell.angle_beta   90.00
_cell.angle_gamma   90.00
#
_symmetry.space_group_name_H-M   'P 1'
#
loop_
_entity.id
_entity.type
_entity.pdbx_description
1 polymer ?
#
loop_
_entity_poly.entity_id
_entity_poly.type
_entity_poly.pdbx_seq_one_letter_code
_entity_poly.pdbx_strand_id
1 'polypeptide(L)'
;MKTIFVCMALAFSMSAFAASSDNDTVVVEKPRKVRIITGDSVQRVEVWGSATNPRYHYENNIQIVDSNYVSTSALNSDTWNFSIAGFSKPRKGKKTQRECSMHFVAGFNNAVGMPSGADIQPFKSWELWWIVSDWAYRPWRNAHAFSIGFGLDWRNYRMTDDLRFVKDNRAVALDHYPAGSTPRFSRIKVFSINVPLRYQYEGRWMGFSLGPVINFNTYGSLKTRYKLDGHKVKDIDTNVRVSPVTVDFMGTLSVKGVPDFYFKYSPCNLLRDGYGPKFRTLSFGLML
;
A
#
# COMPACT_ATOMS: atom_id res chain seq x y z
N MET A 1 -29.75 -23.09 14.21
CA MET A 1 -29.95 -23.44 12.79
C MET A 1 -29.44 -22.29 11.93
N LYS A 2 -28.43 -22.58 11.11
CA LYS A 2 -28.01 -22.03 9.81
C LYS A 2 -28.73 -20.71 9.39
N THR A 3 -28.01 -19.63 9.13
CA THR A 3 -27.43 -19.40 7.80
C THR A 3 -26.12 -18.60 7.81
N ILE A 4 -25.14 -19.17 7.13
CA ILE A 4 -23.93 -18.56 6.60
C ILE A 4 -24.33 -17.82 5.32
N PHE A 5 -23.85 -16.59 5.11
CA PHE A 5 -23.68 -16.07 3.76
C PHE A 5 -22.31 -15.41 3.61
N VAL A 6 -21.53 -16.07 2.76
CA VAL A 6 -20.26 -15.66 2.17
C VAL A 6 -20.59 -14.71 1.01
N CYS A 7 -19.93 -13.56 0.95
CA CYS A 7 -19.80 -12.80 -0.31
C CYS A 7 -18.32 -12.50 -0.52
N MET A 8 -17.66 -13.46 -1.16
CA MET A 8 -16.31 -13.33 -1.72
C MET A 8 -16.49 -12.86 -3.17
N ALA A 9 -16.29 -11.58 -3.44
CA ALA A 9 -16.26 -11.07 -4.81
C ALA A 9 -14.80 -11.05 -5.30
N LEU A 10 -14.37 -12.18 -5.87
CA LEU A 10 -13.25 -12.24 -6.80
C LEU A 10 -13.72 -11.66 -8.14
N ALA A 11 -13.12 -10.56 -8.58
CA ALA A 11 -13.25 -10.10 -9.96
C ALA A 11 -11.84 -10.06 -10.59
N PHE A 12 -11.51 -11.11 -11.35
CA PHE A 12 -10.47 -11.04 -12.36
C PHE A 12 -11.12 -10.93 -13.76
N SER A 13 -10.73 -9.85 -14.44
CA SER A 13 -10.72 -9.58 -15.89
C SER A 13 -12.04 -9.66 -16.68
N MET A 14 -12.47 -8.50 -17.19
CA MET A 14 -12.67 -8.27 -18.63
C MET A 14 -12.70 -6.76 -18.89
N SER A 15 -11.94 -6.32 -19.88
CA SER A 15 -11.94 -4.96 -20.40
C SER A 15 -13.30 -4.62 -20.99
N ALA A 16 -14.13 -3.91 -20.23
CA ALA A 16 -15.28 -3.19 -20.76
C ALA A 16 -14.89 -1.71 -20.85
N PHE A 17 -14.99 -1.14 -22.05
CA PHE A 17 -14.97 0.31 -22.24
C PHE A 17 -16.12 0.90 -21.42
N ALA A 18 -15.80 1.54 -20.31
CA ALA A 18 -16.76 2.30 -19.51
C ALA A 18 -16.60 3.78 -19.86
N ALA A 19 -17.68 4.38 -20.36
CA ALA A 19 -17.84 5.81 -20.53
C ALA A 19 -17.51 6.55 -19.22
N SER A 20 -16.91 7.73 -19.33
CA SER A 20 -16.59 8.60 -18.20
C SER A 20 -17.87 8.97 -17.45
N SER A 21 -18.02 8.51 -16.20
CA SER A 21 -18.94 9.11 -15.24
C SER A 21 -18.15 9.97 -14.26
N ASP A 22 -18.50 11.25 -14.18
CA ASP A 22 -17.93 12.26 -13.28
C ASP A 22 -18.02 11.81 -11.82
N ASN A 23 -16.90 11.34 -11.27
CA ASN A 23 -16.78 10.89 -9.88
C ASN A 23 -16.51 12.03 -8.87
N ASP A 24 -16.53 13.29 -9.31
CA ASP A 24 -16.15 14.45 -8.48
C ASP A 24 -17.35 15.33 -8.03
N THR A 25 -18.59 14.92 -8.30
CA THR A 25 -19.79 15.74 -8.01
C THR A 25 -20.69 15.12 -6.94
N VAL A 26 -20.94 15.86 -5.86
CA VAL A 26 -22.00 15.54 -4.87
C VAL A 26 -23.27 16.31 -5.23
N VAL A 27 -24.33 15.59 -5.62
CA VAL A 27 -25.64 16.18 -5.93
C VAL A 27 -26.58 15.95 -4.75
N VAL A 28 -27.11 17.03 -4.17
CA VAL A 28 -28.16 16.96 -3.14
C VAL A 28 -29.46 17.50 -3.73
N GLU A 29 -30.41 16.60 -3.99
CA GLU A 29 -31.70 16.96 -4.55
C GLU A 29 -32.65 17.48 -3.46
N LYS A 30 -33.37 18.58 -3.75
CA LYS A 30 -34.35 19.25 -2.88
C LYS A 30 -33.83 19.52 -1.45
N PRO A 31 -32.73 20.28 -1.30
CA PRO A 31 -32.27 20.66 0.03
C PRO A 31 -33.28 21.59 0.70
N ARG A 32 -33.44 21.44 2.01
CA ARG A 32 -34.29 22.33 2.83
C ARG A 32 -33.62 23.69 3.05
N LYS A 33 -32.29 23.70 3.20
CA LYS A 33 -31.50 24.92 3.38
C LYS A 33 -30.11 24.69 2.83
N VAL A 34 -29.54 25.71 2.19
CA VAL A 34 -28.13 25.78 1.82
C VAL A 34 -27.57 27.06 2.41
N ARG A 35 -26.38 26.98 3.02
CA ARG A 35 -25.66 28.13 3.56
C ARG A 35 -24.22 28.07 3.09
N ILE A 36 -23.77 29.17 2.49
CA ILE A 36 -22.40 29.35 2.04
C ILE A 36 -21.83 30.47 2.90
N ILE A 37 -20.76 30.18 3.62
CA ILE A 37 -20.05 31.15 4.45
C ILE A 37 -18.67 31.31 3.83
N THR A 38 -18.41 32.48 3.24
CA THR A 38 -17.13 32.81 2.64
C THR A 38 -16.40 33.77 3.57
N GLY A 39 -15.20 33.39 4.00
CA GLY A 39 -14.25 34.27 4.68
C GLY A 39 -12.94 34.39 3.88
N ASP A 40 -12.00 35.17 4.38
CA ASP A 40 -10.78 35.55 3.65
C ASP A 40 -9.85 34.37 3.30
N SER A 41 -9.99 33.23 3.99
CA SER A 41 -9.12 32.05 3.81
C SER A 41 -9.87 30.70 3.81
N VAL A 42 -11.20 30.72 4.00
CA VAL A 42 -12.03 29.51 4.08
C VAL A 42 -13.40 29.76 3.46
N GLN A 43 -13.86 28.82 2.65
CA GLN A 43 -15.25 28.71 2.21
C GLN A 43 -15.89 27.49 2.85
N ARG A 44 -16.96 27.71 3.62
CA ARG A 44 -17.74 26.66 4.28
C ARG A 44 -19.09 26.52 3.58
N VAL A 45 -19.40 25.31 3.12
CA VAL A 45 -20.67 24.96 2.48
C VAL A 45 -21.44 24.02 3.40
N GLU A 46 -22.61 24.45 3.86
CA GLU A 46 -23.51 23.65 4.68
C GLU A 46 -24.83 23.40 3.93
N VAL A 47 -25.26 22.14 3.87
CA VAL A 47 -26.52 21.72 3.26
C VAL A 47 -27.34 20.96 4.31
N TRP A 48 -28.62 21.28 4.42
CA TRP A 48 -29.56 20.57 5.30
C TRP A 48 -30.76 20.07 4.51
N GLY A 49 -31.17 18.85 4.83
CA GLY A 49 -32.25 18.14 4.16
C GLY A 49 -31.84 17.62 2.79
N SER A 50 -32.50 16.55 2.38
CA SER A 50 -32.44 15.99 1.03
C SER A 50 -33.80 15.38 0.71
N ALA A 51 -34.07 15.10 -0.56
CA ALA A 51 -35.32 14.48 -1.02
C ALA A 51 -35.65 13.17 -0.28
N THR A 52 -34.64 12.39 0.11
CA THR A 52 -34.79 11.08 0.76
C THR A 52 -34.63 11.13 2.28
N ASN A 53 -33.97 12.15 2.82
CA ASN A 53 -33.71 12.27 4.26
C ASN A 53 -33.85 13.74 4.75
N PRO A 54 -34.95 14.07 5.46
CA PRO A 54 -35.16 15.41 6.03
C PRO A 54 -34.16 15.82 7.13
N ARG A 55 -33.45 14.85 7.73
CA ARG A 55 -32.40 15.07 8.74
C ARG A 55 -30.99 15.08 8.14
N TYR A 56 -30.86 14.97 6.81
CA TYR A 56 -29.57 15.02 6.15
C TYR A 56 -28.83 16.33 6.48
N HIS A 57 -27.55 16.24 6.78
CA HIS A 57 -26.68 17.38 6.97
C HIS A 57 -25.33 17.09 6.33
N TYR A 58 -24.90 17.98 5.43
CA TYR A 58 -23.61 17.94 4.78
C TYR A 58 -22.86 19.23 5.08
N GLU A 59 -21.57 19.10 5.36
CA GLU A 59 -20.67 20.22 5.59
C GLU A 59 -19.36 19.98 4.83
N ASN A 60 -18.91 20.99 4.10
CA ASN A 60 -17.62 21.00 3.43
C ASN A 60 -16.87 22.29 3.79
N ASN A 61 -15.60 22.16 4.16
CA ASN A 61 -14.71 23.29 4.42
C ASN A 61 -13.59 23.28 3.37
N ILE A 62 -13.54 24.33 2.56
CA ILE A 62 -12.55 24.56 1.52
C ILE A 62 -11.59 25.63 2.05
N GLN A 63 -10.35 25.27 2.34
CA GLN A 63 -9.31 26.28 2.59
C GLN A 63 -8.89 26.89 1.25
N ILE A 64 -9.04 28.21 1.15
CA ILE A 64 -8.57 28.98 0.00
C ILE A 64 -7.17 29.46 0.36
N VAL A 65 -6.16 28.70 -0.05
CA VAL A 65 -4.74 29.08 0.08
C VAL A 65 -4.07 28.89 -1.28
N ASP A 66 -3.21 29.84 -1.65
CA ASP A 66 -2.68 30.11 -3.01
C ASP A 66 -1.96 28.96 -3.77
N SER A 67 -2.04 27.69 -3.36
CA SER A 67 -1.56 26.58 -4.22
C SER A 67 -1.84 25.15 -3.74
N ASN A 68 -2.46 24.92 -2.58
CA ASN A 68 -2.67 23.55 -2.08
C ASN A 68 -4.12 23.33 -1.66
N TYR A 69 -4.84 22.56 -2.47
CA TYR A 69 -6.17 22.04 -2.13
C TYR A 69 -6.05 21.01 -1.00
N VAL A 70 -6.56 21.35 0.18
CA VAL A 70 -6.82 20.39 1.26
C VAL A 70 -8.33 20.29 1.40
N SER A 71 -8.92 19.22 0.85
CA SER A 71 -10.33 18.88 1.07
C SER A 71 -10.42 17.91 2.23
N THR A 72 -11.09 18.32 3.32
CA THR A 72 -11.47 17.41 4.41
C THR A 72 -12.96 17.15 4.30
N SER A 73 -13.33 15.92 3.93
CA SER A 73 -14.73 15.47 3.90
C SER A 73 -14.96 14.50 5.04
N ALA A 74 -15.85 14.85 5.98
CA ALA A 74 -16.25 13.98 7.08
C ALA A 74 -17.66 13.42 6.79
N LEU A 75 -17.74 12.10 6.56
CA LEU A 75 -19.01 11.39 6.45
C LEU A 75 -19.11 10.43 7.64
N ASN A 76 -20.04 10.69 8.55
CA ASN A 76 -20.33 9.84 9.72
C ASN A 76 -19.09 9.55 10.60
N SER A 77 -18.70 10.55 11.41
CA SER A 77 -17.50 10.60 12.28
C SER A 77 -17.28 9.39 13.19
N ASP A 78 -18.31 8.58 13.42
CA ASP A 78 -18.26 7.44 14.34
C ASP A 78 -17.87 6.13 13.66
N THR A 79 -17.80 6.10 12.32
CA THR A 79 -17.58 4.84 11.57
C THR A 79 -16.23 4.75 10.89
N TRP A 80 -15.62 5.86 10.48
CA TRP A 80 -14.37 5.87 9.72
C TRP A 80 -13.41 6.92 10.27
N ASN A 81 -12.31 6.46 10.88
CA ASN A 81 -11.27 7.33 11.42
C ASN A 81 -9.95 6.98 10.73
N PHE A 82 -9.41 7.91 9.93
CA PHE A 82 -8.10 7.73 9.29
C PHE A 82 -7.05 8.55 10.03
N SER A 83 -6.02 7.90 10.56
CA SER A 83 -4.85 8.58 11.12
C SER A 83 -3.74 8.60 10.08
N ILE A 84 -3.49 9.76 9.47
CA ILE A 84 -2.29 9.98 8.66
C ILE A 84 -1.15 10.38 9.59
N ALA A 85 0.02 9.74 9.40
CA ALA A 85 1.29 10.06 10.06
C ALA A 85 1.32 9.94 11.59
N GLY A 86 0.46 9.11 12.21
CA GLY A 86 0.58 8.73 13.62
C GLY A 86 0.31 9.86 14.65
N PHE A 87 -0.08 11.06 14.20
CA PHE A 87 -0.30 12.22 15.08
C PHE A 87 -1.60 12.19 15.88
N SER A 88 -2.42 11.14 15.73
CA SER A 88 -3.61 10.92 16.55
C SER A 88 -4.06 9.46 16.49
N LYS A 89 -3.38 8.56 17.22
CA LYS A 89 -3.97 7.24 17.50
C LYS A 89 -5.26 7.47 18.32
N PRO A 90 -6.44 7.07 17.82
CA PRO A 90 -7.69 7.31 18.54
C PRO A 90 -7.62 6.68 19.94
N ARG A 91 -8.26 7.35 20.90
CA ARG A 91 -8.30 6.90 22.30
C ARG A 91 -9.02 5.55 22.33
N LYS A 92 -8.27 4.45 22.54
CA LYS A 92 -8.81 3.09 22.52
C LYS A 92 -9.94 2.94 23.54
N GLY A 93 -11.17 2.69 23.04
CA GLY A 93 -12.32 2.28 23.84
C GLY A 93 -12.19 0.84 24.33
N LYS A 94 -13.30 0.25 24.83
CA LYS A 94 -13.33 -1.17 25.21
C LYS A 94 -12.99 -2.02 23.98
N LYS A 95 -11.99 -2.90 24.11
CA LYS A 95 -11.54 -3.77 23.01
C LYS A 95 -12.67 -4.72 22.61
N THR A 96 -13.12 -4.65 21.36
CA THR A 96 -14.11 -5.57 20.82
C THR A 96 -13.46 -6.93 20.53
N GLN A 97 -14.26 -8.00 20.63
CA GLN A 97 -13.79 -9.36 20.35
C GLN A 97 -13.42 -9.55 18.88
N ARG A 98 -14.01 -8.74 17.98
CA ARG A 98 -13.76 -8.70 16.55
C ARG A 98 -13.54 -7.25 16.12
N GLU A 99 -12.58 -7.04 15.24
CA GLU A 99 -12.21 -5.74 14.71
C GLU A 99 -11.83 -5.89 13.24
N CYS A 100 -12.16 -4.89 12.42
CA CYS A 100 -11.74 -4.80 11.03
C CYS A 100 -11.01 -3.47 10.86
N SER A 101 -9.74 -3.51 10.47
CA SER A 101 -8.93 -2.32 10.24
C SER A 101 -8.37 -2.29 8.82
N MET A 102 -7.88 -1.13 8.42
CA MET A 102 -7.06 -0.95 7.24
C MET A 102 -5.71 -0.42 7.69
N HIS A 103 -4.64 -0.76 6.96
CA HIS A 103 -3.31 -0.27 7.27
C HIS A 103 -2.54 0.16 6.03
N PHE A 104 -1.81 1.26 6.14
CA PHE A 104 -0.87 1.71 5.13
C PHE A 104 0.55 1.50 5.61
N VAL A 105 1.32 0.77 4.82
CA VAL A 105 2.69 0.39 5.11
C VAL A 105 3.60 1.02 4.07
N ALA A 106 4.60 1.75 4.52
CA ALA A 106 5.60 2.38 3.66
C ALA A 106 6.99 2.10 4.21
N GLY A 107 7.90 1.65 3.35
CA GLY A 107 9.25 1.31 3.78
C GLY A 107 10.25 1.16 2.66
N PHE A 108 11.39 0.61 3.02
CA PHE A 108 12.52 0.36 2.14
C PHE A 108 12.78 -1.13 2.00
N ASN A 109 13.31 -1.52 0.84
CA ASN A 109 13.56 -2.90 0.46
C ASN A 109 15.03 -3.15 0.19
N ASN A 110 15.54 -4.29 0.63
CA ASN A 110 16.87 -4.77 0.32
C ASN A 110 16.80 -6.15 -0.35
N ALA A 111 17.82 -6.50 -1.13
CA ALA A 111 17.99 -7.78 -1.80
C ALA A 111 19.15 -8.55 -1.18
N VAL A 112 18.83 -9.52 -0.32
CA VAL A 112 19.82 -10.34 0.38
C VAL A 112 20.29 -11.47 -0.53
N GLY A 113 21.60 -11.58 -0.74
CA GLY A 113 22.19 -12.63 -1.58
C GLY A 113 22.20 -12.32 -3.09
N MET A 114 21.99 -11.05 -3.47
CA MET A 114 22.17 -10.62 -4.85
C MET A 114 23.65 -10.84 -5.31
N PRO A 115 23.91 -11.33 -6.54
CA PRO A 115 25.27 -11.53 -7.04
C PRO A 115 26.13 -10.25 -6.99
N SER A 116 27.43 -10.43 -6.77
CA SER A 116 28.42 -9.34 -6.79
C SER A 116 28.35 -8.59 -8.14
N GLY A 117 28.00 -7.30 -8.09
CA GLY A 117 27.81 -6.42 -9.27
C GLY A 117 26.40 -5.83 -9.40
N ALA A 118 25.38 -6.45 -8.80
CA ALA A 118 24.04 -5.85 -8.71
C ALA A 118 23.81 -5.25 -7.32
N ASP A 119 24.43 -4.09 -7.07
CA ASP A 119 24.25 -3.37 -5.81
C ASP A 119 22.85 -2.74 -5.72
N ILE A 120 21.95 -3.44 -5.03
CA ILE A 120 20.61 -2.93 -4.73
C ILE A 120 20.73 -1.91 -3.60
N GLN A 121 20.27 -0.69 -3.86
CA GLN A 121 20.33 0.40 -2.90
C GLN A 121 19.07 0.41 -2.04
N PRO A 122 19.16 0.09 -0.74
CA PRO A 122 17.97 -0.09 0.08
C PRO A 122 17.13 1.18 0.19
N PHE A 123 17.76 2.33 0.43
CA PHE A 123 17.05 3.61 0.56
C PHE A 123 16.52 4.20 -0.74
N LYS A 124 16.80 3.58 -1.89
CA LYS A 124 16.19 3.94 -3.19
C LYS A 124 15.22 2.88 -3.70
N SER A 125 15.06 1.80 -2.94
CA SER A 125 14.20 0.65 -3.17
C SER A 125 13.07 0.71 -2.15
N TRP A 126 11.84 0.88 -2.59
CA TRP A 126 10.72 1.15 -1.67
C TRP A 126 9.68 0.04 -1.72
N GLU A 127 8.95 -0.09 -0.62
CA GLU A 127 7.73 -0.87 -0.48
C GLU A 127 6.58 0.07 -0.11
N LEU A 128 5.49 -0.06 -0.84
CA LEU A 128 4.22 0.51 -0.47
C LEU A 128 3.21 -0.62 -0.43
N TRP A 129 2.65 -0.87 0.74
CA TRP A 129 1.70 -1.94 0.96
C TRP A 129 0.44 -1.41 1.64
N TRP A 130 -0.70 -1.70 1.05
CA TRP A 130 -1.99 -1.36 1.61
C TRP A 130 -2.69 -2.64 2.05
N ILE A 131 -2.83 -2.82 3.37
CA ILE A 131 -3.69 -3.85 3.95
C ILE A 131 -5.10 -3.30 3.94
N VAL A 132 -5.86 -3.68 2.91
CA VAL A 132 -7.21 -3.15 2.63
C VAL A 132 -8.21 -3.65 3.66
N SER A 133 -7.99 -4.83 4.22
CA SER A 133 -8.80 -5.34 5.31
C SER A 133 -7.96 -6.25 6.19
N ASP A 134 -7.98 -6.02 7.49
CA ASP A 134 -7.39 -6.89 8.51
C ASP A 134 -8.45 -7.22 9.55
N TRP A 135 -8.87 -8.48 9.59
CA TRP A 135 -9.86 -8.99 10.51
C TRP A 135 -9.18 -9.58 11.74
N ALA A 136 -9.22 -8.85 12.86
CA ALA A 136 -8.67 -9.30 14.12
C ALA A 136 -9.75 -9.97 14.99
N TYR A 137 -9.39 -11.11 15.60
CA TYR A 137 -10.18 -11.86 16.56
C TYR A 137 -9.42 -12.04 17.86
N ARG A 138 -10.05 -11.67 18.99
CA ARG A 138 -9.47 -11.77 20.35
C ARG A 138 -10.16 -12.90 21.12
N PRO A 139 -9.70 -14.17 20.99
CA PRO A 139 -10.40 -15.32 21.58
C PRO A 139 -10.61 -15.19 23.09
N TRP A 140 -9.60 -14.69 23.80
CA TRP A 140 -9.65 -14.53 25.27
C TRP A 140 -10.10 -13.15 25.74
N ARG A 141 -10.60 -12.29 24.83
CA ARG A 141 -11.03 -10.91 25.14
C ARG A 141 -9.97 -10.09 25.92
N ASN A 142 -8.69 -10.40 25.70
CA ASN A 142 -7.56 -9.79 26.39
C ASN A 142 -6.63 -9.09 25.37
N ALA A 143 -5.37 -8.87 25.74
CA ALA A 143 -4.37 -8.22 24.91
C ALA A 143 -3.96 -9.01 23.65
N HIS A 144 -4.35 -10.27 23.53
CA HIS A 144 -3.93 -11.17 22.46
C HIS A 144 -4.99 -11.25 21.37
N ALA A 145 -4.55 -11.12 20.11
CA ALA A 145 -5.40 -11.25 18.94
C ALA A 145 -4.74 -12.11 17.86
N PHE A 146 -5.57 -12.74 17.03
CA PHE A 146 -5.15 -13.30 15.76
C PHE A 146 -5.83 -12.50 14.66
N SER A 147 -5.12 -12.16 13.60
CA SER A 147 -5.70 -11.51 12.44
C SER A 147 -5.36 -12.18 11.13
N ILE A 148 -6.29 -12.06 10.20
CA ILE A 148 -6.12 -12.40 8.80
C ILE A 148 -6.47 -11.16 8.01
N GLY A 149 -5.65 -10.83 7.02
CA GLY A 149 -5.90 -9.68 6.17
C GLY A 149 -5.82 -9.97 4.69
N PHE A 150 -6.11 -8.95 3.91
CA PHE A 150 -5.98 -8.90 2.46
C PHE A 150 -5.34 -7.56 2.08
N GLY A 151 -4.31 -7.60 1.24
CA GLY A 151 -3.59 -6.39 0.86
C GLY A 151 -2.97 -6.41 -0.53
N LEU A 152 -2.53 -5.22 -0.94
CA LEU A 152 -1.93 -4.92 -2.23
C LEU A 152 -0.53 -4.34 -2.00
N ASP A 153 0.48 -5.00 -2.52
CA ASP A 153 1.89 -4.70 -2.24
C ASP A 153 2.67 -4.36 -3.52
N TRP A 154 3.21 -3.14 -3.55
CA TRP A 154 4.09 -2.65 -4.60
C TRP A 154 5.52 -2.56 -4.07
N ARG A 155 6.39 -3.39 -4.64
CA ARG A 155 7.81 -3.45 -4.27
C ARG A 155 8.68 -2.98 -5.42
N ASN A 156 9.70 -2.20 -5.09
CA ASN A 156 10.72 -1.78 -6.03
C ASN A 156 12.12 -2.10 -5.51
N TYR A 157 12.94 -2.73 -6.36
CA TYR A 157 14.34 -3.03 -6.09
C TYR A 157 15.18 -2.31 -7.13
N ARG A 158 15.95 -1.31 -6.70
CA ARG A 158 16.67 -0.39 -7.58
C ARG A 158 18.18 -0.54 -7.38
N MET A 159 18.89 -0.62 -8.50
CA MET A 159 20.35 -0.46 -8.57
C MET A 159 20.73 0.78 -9.38
N THR A 160 21.90 1.34 -9.12
CA THR A 160 22.44 2.49 -9.86
C THR A 160 23.91 2.33 -10.24
N ASP A 161 24.36 1.09 -10.38
CA ASP A 161 25.74 0.77 -10.75
C ASP A 161 25.89 0.67 -12.28
N ASP A 162 27.06 0.21 -12.74
CA ASP A 162 27.42 -0.01 -14.15
C ASP A 162 26.67 -1.17 -14.82
N LEU A 163 25.94 -1.98 -14.03
CA LEU A 163 25.07 -3.03 -14.53
C LEU A 163 23.59 -2.62 -14.54
N ARG A 164 22.85 -3.22 -15.48
CA ARG A 164 21.40 -3.11 -15.62
C ARG A 164 20.74 -4.48 -15.65
N PHE A 165 19.49 -4.53 -15.21
CA PHE A 165 18.64 -5.68 -15.42
C PHE A 165 18.20 -5.67 -16.88
N VAL A 166 18.45 -6.77 -17.57
CA VAL A 166 17.97 -7.03 -18.92
C VAL A 166 17.13 -8.30 -18.93
N LYS A 167 16.15 -8.35 -19.83
CA LYS A 167 15.37 -9.56 -20.06
C LYS A 167 15.96 -10.31 -21.25
N ASP A 168 16.73 -11.35 -20.98
CA ASP A 168 17.27 -12.24 -22.00
C ASP A 168 16.49 -13.55 -22.04
N ASN A 169 15.97 -13.90 -23.21
CA ASN A 169 15.18 -15.11 -23.46
C ASN A 169 14.16 -15.47 -22.36
N ARG A 170 13.43 -14.45 -21.87
CA ARG A 170 12.42 -14.51 -20.78
C ARG A 170 12.97 -14.60 -19.35
N ALA A 171 14.27 -14.77 -19.16
CA ALA A 171 14.95 -14.69 -17.87
C ALA A 171 15.48 -13.27 -17.64
N VAL A 172 15.69 -12.91 -16.38
CA VAL A 172 16.38 -11.69 -15.97
C VAL A 172 17.87 -12.00 -15.90
N ALA A 173 18.69 -11.18 -16.55
CA ALA A 173 20.13 -11.23 -16.45
C ALA A 173 20.67 -9.84 -16.05
N LEU A 174 21.95 -9.81 -15.69
CA LEU A 174 22.71 -8.58 -15.50
C LEU A 174 23.58 -8.36 -16.72
N ASP A 175 23.55 -7.15 -17.25
CA ASP A 175 24.35 -6.76 -18.42
C ASP A 175 24.80 -5.31 -18.28
N HIS A 176 25.82 -4.93 -19.02
CA HIS A 176 26.31 -3.56 -19.04
C HIS A 176 25.32 -2.63 -19.78
N TYR A 177 25.42 -1.34 -19.48
CA TYR A 177 24.78 -0.34 -20.32
C TYR A 177 25.52 -0.24 -21.66
N PRO A 178 24.85 0.22 -22.74
CA PRO A 178 25.50 0.47 -24.02
C PRO A 178 26.73 1.38 -23.88
N ALA A 179 27.76 1.17 -24.72
CA ALA A 179 28.94 2.02 -24.74
C ALA A 179 28.57 3.50 -24.99
N GLY A 180 29.28 4.43 -24.33
CA GLY A 180 28.98 5.86 -24.42
C GLY A 180 27.75 6.32 -23.63
N SER A 181 27.10 5.42 -22.87
CA SER A 181 25.95 5.78 -22.05
C SER A 181 26.35 6.34 -20.68
N THR A 182 25.46 7.16 -20.10
CA THR A 182 25.51 7.57 -18.69
C THR A 182 24.38 6.88 -17.92
N PRO A 183 24.68 5.88 -17.08
CA PRO A 183 23.69 5.19 -16.24
C PRO A 183 22.89 6.15 -15.35
N ARG A 184 21.61 5.83 -15.09
CA ARG A 184 20.80 6.53 -14.07
C ARG A 184 20.24 5.58 -13.04
N PHE A 185 19.56 4.52 -13.50
CA PHE A 185 19.17 3.40 -12.67
C PHE A 185 18.62 2.25 -13.51
N SER A 186 18.67 1.07 -12.93
CA SER A 186 17.85 -0.06 -13.34
C SER A 186 17.09 -0.58 -12.14
N ARG A 187 15.85 -1.07 -12.34
CA ARG A 187 15.02 -1.55 -11.24
C ARG A 187 14.08 -2.66 -11.64
N ILE A 188 13.81 -3.55 -10.69
CA ILE A 188 12.73 -4.54 -10.75
C ILE A 188 11.54 -3.96 -9.98
N LYS A 189 10.34 -4.01 -10.57
CA LYS A 189 9.08 -3.70 -9.90
C LYS A 189 8.26 -4.99 -9.81
N VAL A 190 7.73 -5.27 -8.62
CA VAL A 190 6.81 -6.39 -8.39
C VAL A 190 5.53 -5.85 -7.78
N PHE A 191 4.41 -6.36 -8.25
CA PHE A 191 3.10 -6.15 -7.63
C PHE A 191 2.54 -7.48 -7.16
N SER A 192 1.97 -7.47 -5.97
CA SER A 192 1.54 -8.67 -5.26
C SER A 192 0.21 -8.41 -4.58
N ILE A 193 -0.65 -9.43 -4.61
CA ILE A 193 -1.80 -9.52 -3.71
C ILE A 193 -1.33 -10.35 -2.52
N ASN A 194 -1.63 -9.95 -1.30
CA ASN A 194 -1.16 -10.69 -0.13
C ASN A 194 -2.22 -10.94 0.94
N VAL A 195 -1.95 -11.98 1.71
CA VAL A 195 -2.77 -12.46 2.81
C VAL A 195 -1.87 -12.53 4.06
N PRO A 196 -1.78 -11.44 4.84
CA PRO A 196 -1.08 -11.46 6.13
C PRO A 196 -1.89 -12.26 7.16
N LEU A 197 -1.21 -13.13 7.89
CA LEU A 197 -1.71 -13.82 9.07
C LEU A 197 -0.86 -13.37 10.26
N ARG A 198 -1.47 -12.76 11.27
CA ARG A 198 -0.71 -12.16 12.38
C ARG A 198 -1.24 -12.62 13.72
N TYR A 199 -0.33 -13.00 14.60
CA TYR A 199 -0.57 -12.96 16.02
C TYR A 199 -0.18 -11.58 16.54
N GLN A 200 -1.03 -10.96 17.35
CA GLN A 200 -0.84 -9.63 17.88
C GLN A 200 -0.92 -9.65 19.41
N TYR A 201 -0.03 -8.91 20.05
CA TYR A 201 -0.06 -8.63 21.47
C TYR A 201 -0.07 -7.13 21.70
N GLU A 202 -1.05 -6.64 22.44
CA GLU A 202 -1.21 -5.22 22.75
C GLU A 202 -1.11 -4.96 24.25
N GLY A 203 0.09 -4.68 24.73
CA GLY A 203 0.33 -4.19 26.08
C GLY A 203 -0.08 -2.72 26.26
N ARG A 204 0.10 -2.22 27.49
CA ARG A 204 -0.29 -0.85 27.88
C ARG A 204 0.58 0.23 27.21
N TRP A 205 1.87 -0.05 27.03
CA TRP A 205 2.86 0.88 26.50
C TRP A 205 3.45 0.42 25.15
N MET A 206 3.62 -0.89 25.00
CA MET A 206 4.18 -1.53 23.82
C MET A 206 3.29 -2.68 23.37
N GLY A 207 3.28 -2.93 22.08
CA GLY A 207 2.69 -4.11 21.46
C GLY A 207 3.58 -4.63 20.35
N PHE A 208 3.31 -5.84 19.90
CA PHE A 208 3.98 -6.42 18.75
C PHE A 208 3.00 -7.28 17.96
N SER A 209 3.34 -7.51 16.69
CA SER A 209 2.72 -8.59 15.93
C SER A 209 3.78 -9.42 15.22
N LEU A 210 3.47 -10.69 14.96
CA LEU A 210 4.28 -11.55 14.13
C LEU A 210 3.42 -12.51 13.33
N GLY A 211 3.89 -12.89 12.16
CA GLY A 211 3.31 -14.00 11.41
C GLY A 211 3.65 -13.97 9.92
N PRO A 212 3.19 -14.99 9.19
CA PRO A 212 3.49 -15.11 7.78
C PRO A 212 2.63 -14.16 6.94
N VAL A 213 3.17 -13.73 5.80
CA VAL A 213 2.47 -13.00 4.75
C VAL A 213 2.59 -13.82 3.47
N ILE A 214 1.47 -14.36 3.02
CA ILE A 214 1.42 -15.11 1.77
C ILE A 214 1.27 -14.09 0.64
N ASN A 215 2.23 -14.02 -0.27
CA ASN A 215 2.20 -13.11 -1.40
C ASN A 215 1.96 -13.88 -2.69
N PHE A 216 0.91 -13.50 -3.41
CA PHE A 216 0.64 -13.88 -4.79
C PHE A 216 1.22 -12.79 -5.70
N ASN A 217 2.39 -13.06 -6.29
CA ASN A 217 3.09 -12.09 -7.13
C ASN A 217 2.48 -12.13 -8.54
N THR A 218 1.59 -11.18 -8.83
CA THR A 218 0.77 -11.18 -10.05
C THR A 218 1.44 -10.46 -11.21
N TYR A 219 2.41 -9.59 -10.93
CA TYR A 219 3.08 -8.82 -11.97
C TYR A 219 4.53 -8.49 -11.62
N GLY A 220 5.40 -8.58 -12.64
CA GLY A 220 6.80 -8.18 -12.57
C GLY A 220 7.24 -7.42 -13.82
N SER A 221 8.01 -6.36 -13.63
CA SER A 221 8.64 -5.62 -14.74
C SER A 221 10.02 -5.08 -14.41
N LEU A 222 10.84 -4.93 -15.44
CA LEU A 222 12.12 -4.21 -15.39
C LEU A 222 11.90 -2.80 -15.92
N LYS A 223 12.64 -1.85 -15.35
CA LYS A 223 12.73 -0.51 -15.91
C LYS A 223 14.14 0.00 -15.77
N THR A 224 14.75 0.34 -16.90
CA THR A 224 16.09 0.91 -16.96
C THR A 224 16.01 2.32 -17.54
N ARG A 225 16.80 3.24 -16.98
CA ARG A 225 16.96 4.60 -17.48
C ARG A 225 18.45 4.93 -17.56
N TYR A 226 18.84 5.53 -18.67
CA TYR A 226 20.20 6.02 -18.91
C TYR A 226 20.15 7.17 -19.92
N LYS A 227 21.27 7.84 -20.13
CA LYS A 227 21.46 8.74 -21.25
C LYS A 227 22.37 8.09 -22.29
N LEU A 228 22.09 8.29 -23.57
CA LEU A 228 22.94 7.88 -24.68
C LEU A 228 23.01 9.06 -25.65
N ASP A 229 24.21 9.50 -26.01
CA ASP A 229 24.45 10.65 -26.88
C ASP A 229 23.67 11.91 -26.44
N GLY A 230 23.60 12.15 -25.12
CA GLY A 230 22.85 13.27 -24.54
C GLY A 230 21.33 13.06 -24.41
N HIS A 231 20.75 12.07 -25.10
CA HIS A 231 19.32 11.77 -25.07
C HIS A 231 18.94 10.84 -23.92
N LYS A 232 17.76 11.08 -23.31
CA LYS A 232 17.22 10.21 -22.24
C LYS A 232 16.58 8.96 -22.84
N VAL A 233 17.12 7.79 -22.50
CA VAL A 233 16.57 6.49 -22.90
C VAL A 233 15.87 5.81 -21.72
N LYS A 234 14.79 5.09 -22.01
CA LYS A 234 13.96 4.40 -21.02
C LYS A 234 13.50 3.06 -21.58
N ASP A 235 14.07 1.99 -21.05
CA ASP A 235 13.69 0.62 -21.40
C ASP A 235 12.70 0.09 -20.35
N ILE A 236 11.66 -0.60 -20.80
CA ILE A 236 10.69 -1.28 -19.94
C ILE A 236 10.44 -2.68 -20.49
N ASP A 237 10.80 -3.68 -19.70
CA ASP A 237 10.45 -5.07 -19.98
C ASP A 237 9.35 -5.52 -19.03
N THR A 238 8.21 -5.89 -19.58
CA THR A 238 7.08 -6.43 -18.80
C THR A 238 7.15 -7.95 -18.74
N ASN A 239 6.27 -8.56 -17.94
CA ASN A 239 6.15 -10.01 -17.84
C ASN A 239 7.47 -10.69 -17.41
N VAL A 240 8.09 -10.13 -16.38
CA VAL A 240 9.21 -10.76 -15.66
C VAL A 240 8.68 -11.93 -14.85
N ARG A 241 9.35 -13.08 -14.95
CA ARG A 241 8.96 -14.30 -14.25
C ARG A 241 9.35 -14.23 -12.77
N VAL A 242 8.49 -13.61 -11.98
CA VAL A 242 8.55 -13.62 -10.51
C VAL A 242 8.05 -14.96 -9.96
N SER A 243 8.51 -15.35 -8.77
CA SER A 243 7.98 -16.51 -8.05
C SER A 243 6.49 -16.29 -7.80
N PRO A 244 5.57 -17.17 -8.26
CA PRO A 244 4.14 -16.88 -8.24
C PRO A 244 3.57 -16.76 -6.82
N VAL A 245 4.11 -17.55 -5.89
CA VAL A 245 3.75 -17.52 -4.47
C VAL A 245 5.02 -17.45 -3.64
N THR A 246 5.06 -16.53 -2.67
CA THR A 246 6.10 -16.49 -1.63
C THR A 246 5.45 -16.41 -0.26
N VAL A 247 6.15 -16.91 0.77
CA VAL A 247 5.74 -16.79 2.16
C VAL A 247 6.79 -15.96 2.88
N ASP A 248 6.44 -14.75 3.25
CA ASP A 248 7.31 -13.84 3.97
C ASP A 248 6.99 -13.91 5.47
N PHE A 249 7.96 -13.62 6.34
CA PHE A 249 7.74 -13.48 7.77
C PHE A 249 7.77 -12.00 8.14
N MET A 250 6.68 -11.51 8.71
CA MET A 250 6.53 -10.13 9.12
C MET A 250 6.48 -10.02 10.64
N GLY A 251 7.15 -9.02 11.18
CA GLY A 251 7.00 -8.56 12.56
C GLY A 251 6.66 -7.07 12.61
N THR A 252 5.88 -6.65 13.60
CA THR A 252 5.65 -5.23 13.91
C THR A 252 5.96 -4.93 15.36
N LEU A 253 6.39 -3.70 15.61
CA LEU A 253 6.53 -3.13 16.94
C LEU A 253 5.70 -1.87 17.04
N SER A 254 4.80 -1.84 18.01
CA SER A 254 3.91 -0.70 18.27
C SER A 254 4.30 -0.07 19.61
N VAL A 255 4.65 1.22 19.60
CA VAL A 255 4.94 1.99 20.82
C VAL A 255 3.91 3.10 20.95
N LYS A 256 3.41 3.33 22.17
CA LYS A 256 2.44 4.40 22.43
C LYS A 256 3.07 5.76 22.07
N GLY A 257 2.40 6.53 21.23
CA GLY A 257 2.83 7.87 20.83
C GLY A 257 3.77 7.93 19.62
N VAL A 258 4.10 6.78 19.02
CA VAL A 258 4.99 6.69 17.83
C VAL A 258 4.29 5.86 16.75
N PRO A 259 4.55 6.10 15.43
CA PRO A 259 4.15 5.19 14.36
C PRO A 259 4.64 3.76 14.61
N ASP A 260 3.91 2.77 14.10
CA ASP A 260 4.32 1.38 14.26
C ASP A 260 5.44 1.07 13.26
N PHE A 261 6.43 0.30 13.69
CA PHE A 261 7.51 -0.15 12.83
C PHE A 261 7.23 -1.56 12.35
N TYR A 262 7.58 -1.86 11.09
CA TYR A 262 7.50 -3.21 10.56
C TYR A 262 8.84 -3.68 10.00
N PHE A 263 9.02 -4.99 10.03
CA PHE A 263 10.10 -5.72 9.39
C PHE A 263 9.50 -6.93 8.68
N LYS A 264 9.91 -7.18 7.43
CA LYS A 264 9.41 -8.29 6.61
C LYS A 264 10.56 -8.99 5.92
N TYR A 265 10.69 -10.30 6.05
CA TYR A 265 11.73 -11.08 5.40
C TYR A 265 11.13 -12.20 4.56
N SER A 266 11.51 -12.28 3.29
CA SER A 266 11.15 -13.38 2.41
C SER A 266 12.32 -14.36 2.27
N PRO A 267 12.22 -15.60 2.79
CA PRO A 267 13.23 -16.63 2.54
C PRO A 267 13.19 -17.16 1.08
N CYS A 268 12.10 -16.89 0.35
CA CYS A 268 11.90 -17.29 -1.04
C CYS A 268 12.68 -16.38 -2.01
N ASN A 269 13.06 -16.92 -3.16
CA ASN A 269 13.61 -16.11 -4.25
C ASN A 269 12.51 -15.23 -4.86
N LEU A 270 12.81 -13.95 -5.12
CA LEU A 270 11.84 -13.05 -5.76
C LEU A 270 11.54 -13.47 -7.21
N LEU A 271 12.58 -13.85 -7.94
CA LEU A 271 12.48 -14.35 -9.31
C LEU A 271 12.26 -15.86 -9.28
N ARG A 272 11.48 -16.35 -10.26
CA ARG A 272 11.21 -17.78 -10.41
C ARG A 272 12.51 -18.52 -10.71
N ASP A 273 12.69 -19.71 -10.13
CA ASP A 273 13.86 -20.53 -10.38
C ASP A 273 14.08 -20.77 -11.89
N GLY A 274 15.32 -20.54 -12.34
CA GLY A 274 15.72 -20.61 -13.75
C GLY A 274 15.41 -19.35 -14.57
N TYR A 275 14.82 -18.31 -13.99
CA TYR A 275 14.47 -17.06 -14.68
C TYR A 275 15.18 -15.82 -14.15
N GLY A 276 16.27 -16.00 -13.39
CA GLY A 276 17.20 -14.93 -13.07
C GLY A 276 17.99 -15.16 -11.78
N PRO A 277 18.67 -14.12 -11.27
CA PRO A 277 19.45 -14.18 -10.05
C PRO A 277 18.64 -14.64 -8.85
N LYS A 278 19.23 -15.51 -8.03
CA LYS A 278 18.64 -15.98 -6.78
C LYS A 278 18.95 -14.98 -5.67
N PHE A 279 17.94 -14.22 -5.25
CA PHE A 279 18.05 -13.33 -4.11
C PHE A 279 16.74 -13.29 -3.33
N ARG A 280 16.87 -13.03 -2.04
CA ARG A 280 15.80 -12.92 -1.05
C ARG A 280 15.52 -11.45 -0.77
N THR A 281 14.38 -11.16 -0.16
CA THR A 281 13.98 -9.77 0.06
C THR A 281 13.79 -9.48 1.54
N LEU A 282 14.27 -8.31 1.96
CA LEU A 282 14.08 -7.78 3.30
C LEU A 282 13.45 -6.40 3.19
N SER A 283 12.39 -6.15 3.94
CA SER A 283 11.70 -4.86 3.97
C SER A 283 11.62 -4.34 5.39
N PHE A 284 11.71 -3.02 5.57
CA PHE A 284 11.51 -2.37 6.86
C PHE A 284 10.95 -0.97 6.68
N GLY A 285 10.19 -0.49 7.66
CA GLY A 285 9.62 0.85 7.60
C GLY A 285 8.52 1.07 8.62
N LEU A 286 7.52 1.86 8.22
CA LEU A 286 6.41 2.27 9.07
C LEU A 286 5.10 1.61 8.62
N MET A 287 4.25 1.32 9.60
CA MET A 287 2.87 0.86 9.45
C MET A 287 1.95 1.85 10.16
N LEU A 288 0.91 2.28 9.46
CA LEU A 288 -0.07 3.28 9.88
C LEU A 288 -1.47 2.67 9.86
#